data_AF-A0A9D4C856-F1
#
_entry.id   AF-A0A9D4C856-F1
#
_cell.length_a   1.000
_cell.length_b   1.000
_cell.length_c   1.000
_cell.angle_alpha   90.00
_cell.angle_beta   90.00
_cell.angle_gamma   90.00
#
_symmetry.space_group_name_H-M   'P 1'
#
loop_
_entity.id
_entity.type
_entity.pdbx_description
1 polymer ?
#
loop_
_entity_poly.entity_id
_entity_poly.type
_entity_poly.pdbx_seq_one_letter_code
_entity_poly.pdbx_strand_id
1 'polypeptide(L)'
;MKSIKSANELHLNEVEQYSRKKIRIEGIEDSETENYTETSEKLIQTLNAHIPDLNLAKSDIDISHRLGPFQPQKERPTIIKLVSRMRRNQIMKAAKILRSKPKPVYVNDHLTRTNAEVFACVRKKSSIL
;
A
#
# COMPACT_ATOMS: atom_id res chain seq x y z
N MET A 1 3.83 -23.12 -19.55
CA MET A 1 3.13 -23.76 -18.42
C MET A 1 3.56 -23.09 -17.13
N LYS A 2 2.64 -22.61 -16.29
CA LYS A 2 3.01 -22.20 -14.92
C LYS A 2 3.23 -23.47 -14.10
N SER A 3 4.42 -23.64 -13.53
CA SER A 3 4.73 -24.77 -12.65
C SER A 3 3.75 -24.79 -11.48
N ILE A 4 3.21 -25.96 -11.16
CA ILE A 4 2.38 -26.14 -9.97
C ILE A 4 3.30 -25.91 -8.77
N LYS A 5 2.93 -24.95 -7.91
CA LYS A 5 3.70 -24.68 -6.70
C LYS A 5 3.59 -25.85 -5.74
N SER A 6 4.70 -26.22 -5.13
CA SER A 6 4.74 -27.23 -4.07
C SER A 6 3.99 -26.75 -2.82
N ALA A 7 3.60 -27.68 -1.95
CA ALA A 7 2.93 -27.34 -0.68
C ALA A 7 3.77 -26.39 0.19
N ASN A 8 5.09 -26.57 0.20
CA ASN A 8 6.01 -25.72 0.95
C ASN A 8 6.02 -24.28 0.41
N GLU A 9 6.03 -24.09 -0.91
CA GLU A 9 5.98 -22.76 -1.51
C GLU A 9 4.66 -22.03 -1.22
N LEU A 10 3.55 -22.77 -1.14
CA LEU A 10 2.25 -22.22 -0.76
C LEU A 10 2.25 -21.77 0.71
N HIS A 11 2.75 -22.62 1.61
CA HIS A 11 2.84 -22.31 3.04
C HIS A 11 3.76 -21.10 3.30
N LEU A 12 4.93 -21.06 2.66
CA LEU A 12 5.85 -19.92 2.75
C LEU A 12 5.19 -18.61 2.30
N ASN A 13 4.47 -18.64 1.17
CA ASN A 13 3.74 -17.48 0.68
C ASN A 13 2.63 -17.01 1.65
N GLU A 14 1.95 -17.93 2.31
CA GLU A 14 0.92 -17.61 3.31
C GLU A 14 1.52 -16.92 4.53
N VAL A 15 2.59 -17.48 5.09
CA VAL A 15 3.32 -16.91 6.24
C VAL A 15 3.87 -15.53 5.88
N GLU A 16 4.49 -15.40 4.70
CA GLU A 16 4.99 -14.12 4.21
C GLU A 16 3.84 -13.10 4.06
N GLN A 17 2.72 -13.49 3.45
CA GLN A 17 1.57 -12.59 3.29
C GLN A 17 0.99 -12.16 4.64
N TYR A 18 1.00 -13.04 5.64
CA TYR A 18 0.58 -12.72 7.00
C TYR A 18 1.46 -11.60 7.61
N SER A 19 2.77 -11.64 7.37
CA SER A 19 3.70 -10.58 7.78
C SER A 19 3.47 -9.26 7.03
N ARG A 20 2.99 -9.35 5.78
CA ARG A 20 2.71 -8.21 4.89
C ARG A 20 1.28 -7.65 5.02
N LYS A 21 0.65 -7.75 6.20
CA LYS A 21 -0.62 -7.05 6.53
C LYS A 21 -0.46 -5.53 6.64
N LYS A 22 0.26 -4.96 5.69
CA LYS A 22 0.62 -3.56 5.49
C LYS A 22 -0.18 -3.02 4.30
N ILE A 23 -0.16 -1.72 4.10
CA ILE A 23 -0.72 -1.07 2.93
C ILE A 23 0.43 -0.50 2.10
N ARG A 24 0.30 -0.56 0.78
CA ARG A 24 1.15 0.15 -0.18
C ARG A 24 0.41 1.37 -0.70
N ILE A 25 1.06 2.52 -0.61
CA ILE A 25 0.53 3.81 -1.05
C ILE A 25 1.46 4.38 -2.13
N GLU A 26 0.89 4.83 -3.23
CA GLU A 26 1.57 5.44 -4.37
C GLU A 26 0.93 6.79 -4.69
N GLY A 27 1.68 7.73 -5.28
CA GLY A 27 1.18 9.08 -5.57
C GLY A 27 1.50 10.13 -4.49
N ILE A 28 2.37 9.81 -3.53
CA ILE A 28 2.83 10.74 -2.49
C ILE A 28 4.16 11.32 -2.92
N GLU A 29 4.25 12.65 -2.92
CA GLU A 29 5.47 13.39 -3.28
C GLU A 29 6.68 12.89 -2.50
N ASP A 30 7.78 12.65 -3.21
CA ASP A 30 8.96 11.95 -2.73
C ASP A 30 10.19 12.84 -2.88
N SER A 31 11.12 12.77 -1.92
CA SER A 31 12.37 13.52 -1.96
C SER A 31 13.57 12.62 -1.66
N GLU A 32 14.73 12.96 -2.23
CA GLU A 32 15.96 12.17 -2.09
C GLU A 32 16.40 12.05 -0.62
N THR A 33 16.34 13.16 0.11
CA THR A 33 16.76 13.26 1.51
C THR A 33 15.65 12.91 2.50
N GLU A 34 14.54 12.32 2.03
CA GLU A 34 13.38 12.03 2.87
C GLU A 34 13.70 10.99 3.95
N ASN A 35 13.50 11.35 5.21
CA ASN A 35 13.60 10.42 6.34
C ASN A 35 12.24 9.82 6.73
N TYR A 36 12.24 8.85 7.63
CA TYR A 36 11.03 8.12 8.06
C TYR A 36 9.96 9.03 8.71
N THR A 37 10.39 10.09 9.41
CA THR A 37 9.49 11.05 10.07
C THR A 37 8.78 11.88 9.02
N GLU A 38 9.52 12.43 8.06
CA GLU A 38 8.98 13.20 6.94
C GLU A 38 8.04 12.36 6.07
N THR A 39 8.41 11.10 5.78
CA THR A 39 7.52 10.16 5.09
C THR A 39 6.18 10.00 5.82
N SER A 40 6.23 9.87 7.15
CA SER A 40 5.02 9.75 7.98
C SER A 40 4.16 11.02 7.92
N GLU A 41 4.79 12.18 8.03
CA GLU A 41 4.10 13.48 8.02
C GLU A 41 3.43 13.74 6.68
N LYS A 42 4.14 13.59 5.56
CA LYS A 42 3.59 13.75 4.21
C LYS A 42 2.40 12.82 3.99
N LEU A 43 2.51 11.58 4.47
CA LEU A 43 1.45 10.59 4.35
C LEU A 43 0.22 10.94 5.19
N ILE A 44 0.40 11.31 6.46
CA ILE A 44 -0.68 11.74 7.35
C ILE A 44 -1.38 12.96 6.76
N GLN A 45 -0.62 13.97 6.35
CA GLN A 45 -1.14 15.19 5.73
C GLN A 45 -1.96 14.86 4.49
N THR A 46 -1.43 14.02 3.59
CA THR A 46 -2.12 13.65 2.36
C THR A 46 -3.40 12.87 2.63
N LEU A 47 -3.38 11.90 3.54
CA LEU A 47 -4.56 11.08 3.85
C LEU A 47 -5.64 11.90 4.56
N ASN A 48 -5.28 12.71 5.56
CA ASN A 48 -6.23 13.54 6.30
C ASN A 48 -6.83 14.65 5.43
N ALA A 49 -6.08 15.21 4.49
CA ALA A 49 -6.58 16.25 3.59
C ALA A 49 -7.66 15.73 2.62
N HIS A 50 -7.68 14.42 2.32
CA HIS A 50 -8.53 13.87 1.28
C HIS A 50 -9.56 12.85 1.77
N ILE A 51 -9.35 12.23 2.94
CA ILE A 51 -10.29 11.27 3.54
C ILE A 51 -11.02 11.98 4.69
N PRO A 52 -12.33 12.26 4.55
CA PRO A 52 -13.14 12.82 5.63
C PRO A 52 -13.08 11.95 6.89
N ASP A 53 -13.02 12.59 8.05
CA ASP A 53 -13.10 11.96 9.38
C ASP A 53 -12.00 10.93 9.70
N LEU A 54 -10.90 10.88 8.93
CA LEU A 54 -9.81 9.94 9.22
C LEU A 54 -9.01 10.34 10.46
N ASN A 55 -8.67 11.64 10.59
CA ASN A 55 -7.89 12.22 11.69
C ASN A 55 -6.72 11.33 12.15
N LEU A 56 -5.89 10.90 11.20
CA LEU A 56 -4.72 10.06 11.44
C LEU A 56 -3.65 10.85 12.18
N ALA A 57 -3.07 10.27 13.23
CA ALA A 57 -1.94 10.83 13.96
C ALA A 57 -0.67 9.97 13.78
N LYS A 58 0.49 10.50 14.15
CA LYS A 58 1.76 9.74 14.13
C LYS A 58 1.68 8.46 14.97
N SER A 59 0.97 8.50 16.10
CA SER A 59 0.75 7.35 16.99
C SER A 59 -0.05 6.21 16.36
N ASP A 60 -0.74 6.46 15.23
CA ASP A 60 -1.46 5.42 14.49
C ASP A 60 -0.56 4.60 13.56
N ILE A 61 0.65 5.11 13.28
CA ILE A 61 1.62 4.50 12.38
C ILE A 61 2.63 3.72 13.21
N ASP A 62 2.68 2.42 12.96
CA ASP A 62 3.70 1.52 13.52
C ASP A 62 4.98 1.57 12.67
N ILE A 63 4.83 1.51 11.34
CA ILE A 63 5.96 1.55 10.40
C ILE A 63 5.56 2.36 9.17
N SER A 64 6.46 3.22 8.70
CA SER A 64 6.35 3.93 7.43
C SER A 64 7.73 4.06 6.78
N HIS A 65 7.86 3.71 5.50
CA HIS A 65 9.07 3.97 4.72
C HIS A 65 8.80 3.86 3.23
N ARG A 66 9.65 4.50 2.42
CA ARG A 66 9.69 4.37 0.97
C ARG A 66 10.27 3.03 0.54
N LEU A 67 9.79 2.50 -0.57
CA LEU A 67 10.33 1.29 -1.19
C LEU A 67 11.30 1.62 -2.32
N GLY A 68 12.51 1.08 -2.21
CA GLY A 68 13.54 1.16 -3.25
C GLY A 68 14.32 2.47 -3.25
N PRO A 69 15.29 2.58 -4.18
CA PRO A 69 16.11 3.78 -4.32
C PRO A 69 15.29 4.94 -4.89
N PHE A 70 15.67 6.16 -4.51
CA PHE A 70 15.05 7.38 -5.02
C PHE A 70 15.25 7.52 -6.53
N GLN A 71 14.26 8.09 -7.21
CA GLN A 71 14.29 8.37 -8.65
C GLN A 71 13.67 9.75 -8.91
N PRO A 72 14.39 10.72 -9.51
CA PRO A 72 13.93 12.10 -9.64
C PRO A 72 12.57 12.29 -10.36
N GLN A 73 12.25 11.38 -11.29
CA GLN A 73 11.02 11.46 -12.09
C GLN A 73 9.91 10.52 -11.60
N LYS A 74 10.12 9.83 -10.49
CA LYS A 74 9.18 8.80 -10.04
C LYS A 74 9.09 8.75 -8.52
N GLU A 75 7.89 9.02 -8.03
CA GLU A 75 7.55 8.89 -6.62
C GLU A 75 7.66 7.42 -6.18
N ARG A 76 8.50 7.15 -5.16
CA ARG A 76 8.58 5.82 -4.57
C ARG A 76 7.28 5.48 -3.84
N PRO A 77 6.80 4.23 -3.97
CA PRO A 77 5.73 3.73 -3.14
C PRO A 77 6.13 3.76 -1.66
N THR A 78 5.18 4.13 -0.80
CA THR A 78 5.32 4.07 0.66
C THR A 78 4.63 2.83 1.18
N ILE A 79 5.31 2.08 2.06
CA ILE A 79 4.67 1.02 2.84
C ILE A 79 4.32 1.58 4.20
N ILE A 80 3.08 1.34 4.62
CA ILE A 80 2.63 1.65 5.96
C ILE A 80 2.09 0.43 6.69
N LYS A 81 2.42 0.34 7.97
CA LYS A 81 1.75 -0.52 8.94
C LYS A 81 1.08 0.40 9.95
N LEU A 82 -0.23 0.23 10.11
CA LEU A 82 -0.97 0.90 11.17
C LEU A 82 -1.05 0.02 12.40
N VAL A 83 -1.10 0.66 13.57
CA VAL A 83 -1.35 0.00 14.85
C VAL A 83 -2.74 -0.67 14.83
N SER A 84 -3.74 0.03 14.30
CA SER A 84 -5.12 -0.46 14.24
C SER A 84 -5.51 -1.05 12.89
N ARG A 85 -5.98 -2.30 12.90
CA ARG A 85 -6.62 -2.94 11.73
C ARG A 85 -7.91 -2.21 11.32
N MET A 86 -8.62 -1.60 12.26
CA MET A 86 -9.84 -0.84 11.94
C MET A 86 -9.50 0.41 11.13
N ARG A 87 -8.48 1.17 11.53
CA ARG A 87 -7.99 2.34 10.77
C ARG A 87 -7.47 1.94 9.39
N ARG A 88 -6.74 0.83 9.29
CA ARG A 88 -6.34 0.23 8.00
C ARG A 88 -7.53 0.03 7.07
N ASN A 89 -8.59 -0.59 7.57
CA ASN A 89 -9.78 -0.87 6.78
C ASN A 89 -10.54 0.40 6.40
N GLN A 90 -10.60 1.41 7.28
CA GLN A 90 -11.18 2.72 6.97
C GLN A 90 -10.47 3.38 5.78
N ILE A 91 -9.13 3.44 5.80
CA ILE A 91 -8.32 3.99 4.70
C ILE A 91 -8.56 3.20 3.40
N MET A 92 -8.54 1.86 3.47
CA MET A 92 -8.75 1.00 2.30
C MET A 92 -10.14 1.18 1.68
N LYS A 93 -11.19 1.38 2.49
CA LYS A 93 -12.55 1.67 2.00
C LYS A 93 -12.63 3.04 1.33
N ALA A 94 -11.96 4.03 1.89
CA ALA A 94 -11.91 5.39 1.36
C ALA A 94 -10.97 5.56 0.15
N ALA A 95 -10.18 4.55 -0.20
CA ALA A 95 -9.18 4.60 -1.28
C ALA A 95 -9.74 5.05 -2.64
N LYS A 96 -11.02 4.84 -2.92
CA LYS A 96 -11.66 5.30 -4.16
C LYS A 96 -11.67 6.83 -4.27
N ILE A 97 -11.85 7.55 -3.15
CA ILE A 97 -11.88 9.02 -3.09
C ILE A 97 -10.51 9.60 -3.50
N LEU A 98 -9.44 8.91 -3.12
CA LEU A 98 -8.06 9.30 -3.42
C LEU A 98 -7.71 9.15 -4.91
N ARG A 99 -8.29 8.16 -5.59
CA ARG A 99 -8.04 7.90 -7.02
C ARG A 99 -8.75 8.88 -7.94
N SER A 100 -9.81 9.53 -7.49
CA SER A 100 -10.57 10.49 -8.29
C SER A 100 -10.02 11.92 -8.22
N LYS A 101 -8.87 12.13 -7.57
CA LYS A 101 -8.24 13.45 -7.44
C LYS A 101 -7.34 13.77 -8.65
N PRO A 102 -7.09 15.06 -8.96
CA PRO A 102 -6.21 15.45 -10.07
C PRO A 102 -4.80 14.86 -9.96
N LYS A 103 -4.24 14.82 -8.74
CA LYS A 103 -3.07 14.01 -8.39
C LYS A 103 -3.56 12.76 -7.65
N PRO A 104 -3.75 11.63 -8.35
CA PRO A 104 -4.37 10.45 -7.75
C PRO A 104 -3.40 9.76 -6.78
N VAL A 105 -3.90 9.42 -5.60
CA VAL A 105 -3.19 8.57 -4.63
C VAL A 105 -3.80 7.17 -4.67
N TYR A 106 -2.95 6.17 -4.86
CA TYR A 106 -3.36 4.77 -4.94
C TYR A 106 -3.04 4.07 -3.64
N VAL A 107 -4.06 3.48 -3.03
CA VAL A 107 -3.95 2.68 -1.81
C VAL A 107 -4.32 1.25 -2.16
N ASN A 108 -3.39 0.32 -1.91
CA ASN A 108 -3.51 -1.10 -2.23
C ASN A 108 -2.94 -1.97 -1.09
N ASP A 109 -3.34 -3.24 -1.03
CA ASP A 109 -2.70 -4.21 -0.15
C ASP A 109 -1.23 -4.44 -0.56
N HIS A 110 -0.34 -4.60 0.43
CA HIS A 110 1.04 -5.02 0.16
C HIS A 110 1.09 -6.54 -0.05
N LEU A 111 0.84 -6.98 -1.27
CA LEU A 111 0.79 -8.39 -1.62
C LEU A 111 2.20 -8.99 -1.78
N THR A 112 2.32 -10.29 -1.51
CA THR A 112 3.44 -11.09 -2.03
C THR A 112 3.36 -11.15 -3.56
N ARG A 113 4.48 -11.51 -4.20
CA ARG A 113 4.52 -11.66 -5.67
C ARG A 113 3.45 -12.64 -6.17
N THR A 114 3.33 -13.81 -5.55
CA THR A 114 2.33 -14.82 -5.92
C THR A 114 0.91 -14.25 -5.85
N ASN A 115 0.59 -13.57 -4.76
CA ASN A 115 -0.76 -13.04 -4.54
C ASN A 115 -1.06 -11.88 -5.48
N ALA A 116 -0.07 -11.04 -5.80
CA ALA A 116 -0.20 -9.99 -6.80
C ALA A 116 -0.46 -10.57 -8.21
N GLU A 117 0.23 -11.64 -8.59
CA GLU A 117 0.01 -12.33 -9.87
C GLU A 117 -1.39 -12.96 -9.95
N VAL A 118 -1.85 -13.60 -8.87
CA VAL A 118 -3.22 -14.16 -8.78
C VAL A 118 -4.25 -13.04 -8.87
N PHE A 119 -4.09 -11.96 -8.10
CA PHE A 119 -4.98 -10.80 -8.10
C PHE A 119 -5.09 -10.16 -9.49
N ALA A 120 -3.96 -9.98 -10.18
CA ALA A 120 -3.93 -9.45 -11.54
C ALA A 120 -4.65 -10.38 -12.54
N CYS A 121 -4.47 -11.70 -12.40
CA CYS A 121 -5.15 -12.69 -13.23
C CYS A 121 -6.68 -12.63 -13.06
N VAL A 122 -7.17 -12.62 -11.82
CA VAL A 122 -8.60 -12.57 -11.51
C VAL A 122 -9.23 -11.28 -12.02
N ARG A 123 -8.59 -10.13 -11.82
CA ARG A 123 -9.08 -8.84 -12.33
C ARG A 123 -9.24 -8.83 -13.84
N LYS A 124 -8.25 -9.34 -14.58
CA LYS A 124 -8.32 -9.42 -16.06
C LYS A 124 -9.48 -10.29 -16.53
N LYS A 125 -9.76 -11.40 -15.85
CA LYS A 125 -10.91 -12.26 -16.18
C LYS A 125 -12.24 -11.58 -15.89
N SER A 126 -12.33 -10.87 -14.76
CA SER A 126 -13.55 -10.16 -14.36
C SER A 126 -13.89 -8.95 -15.25
N SER A 127 -12.94 -8.41 -16.01
CA SER A 127 -13.21 -7.33 -16.97
C SER A 127 -13.61 -7.83 -18.37
N ILE A 128 -13.56 -9.15 -18.59
CA ILE A 128 -13.92 -9.80 -19.86
C ILE A 128 -15.33 -10.41 -19.79
N LEU A 129 -15.90 -10.52 -18.58
CA LEU A 129 -17.29 -10.88 -18.29
C LEU A 129 -18.12 -9.62 -18.04
#